data_AF-A0A3C0EVJ2-F1
#
_entry.id   AF-A0A3C0EVJ2-F1
#
_cell.length_a   1.000
_cell.length_b   1.000
_cell.length_c   1.000
_cell.angle_alpha   90.00
_cell.angle_beta   90.00
_cell.angle_gamma   90.00
#
_symmetry.space_group_name_H-M   'P 1'
#
loop_
_entity.id
_entity.type
_entity.pdbx_description
1 polymer ?
#
loop_
_entity_poly.entity_id
_entity_poly.type
_entity_poly.pdbx_seq_one_letter_code
_entity_poly.pdbx_strand_id
1 'polypeptide(L)'
;MKSGIYSRRAILRGIGASIALPLLDVVPTFAQAPLTASSISTGINRLAYLYFPNGIPRGIWYPEETDQNGRLIKLNKWMSPLEPHKSNIIIPSNIWTPEGNGHVNGTPTWLTGYDYDSRAVNAGGVSADQIVARHLREETLLPSLELSLKGEGYFSNSLPR
;
A
#
# COMPACT_ATOMS: atom_id res chain seq x y z
N MET A 1 -66.49 15.04 -4.51
CA MET A 1 -65.03 14.88 -4.61
C MET A 1 -64.62 13.72 -3.71
N LYS A 2 -64.14 12.59 -4.24
CA LYS A 2 -63.75 11.42 -3.43
C LYS A 2 -62.35 11.66 -2.85
N SER A 3 -62.22 11.68 -1.53
CA SER A 3 -60.93 11.77 -0.85
C SER A 3 -60.13 10.49 -1.14
N GLY A 4 -59.02 10.61 -1.87
CA GLY A 4 -58.10 9.51 -2.11
C GLY A 4 -57.38 9.15 -0.80
N ILE A 5 -57.88 8.15 -0.08
CA ILE A 5 -57.18 7.60 1.08
C ILE A 5 -56.01 6.78 0.54
N TYR A 6 -54.78 7.28 0.71
CA TYR A 6 -53.59 6.54 0.34
C TYR A 6 -53.53 5.23 1.14
N SER A 7 -53.33 4.11 0.44
CA SER A 7 -53.18 2.82 1.11
C SER A 7 -51.94 2.82 2.02
N ARG A 8 -52.01 2.13 3.17
CA ARG A 8 -50.85 1.92 4.05
C ARG A 8 -49.61 1.44 3.28
N ARG A 9 -49.81 0.61 2.24
CA ARG A 9 -48.75 0.12 1.36
C ARG A 9 -48.07 1.24 0.56
N ALA A 10 -48.84 2.22 0.06
CA ALA A 10 -48.29 3.36 -0.67
C ALA A 10 -47.44 4.24 0.25
N ILE A 11 -47.91 4.48 1.47
CA ILE A 11 -47.19 5.26 2.50
C ILE A 11 -45.87 4.56 2.88
N LEU A 12 -45.93 3.25 3.15
CA LEU A 12 -44.73 2.49 3.53
C LEU A 12 -43.69 2.40 2.40
N ARG A 13 -44.13 2.32 1.13
CA ARG A 13 -43.22 2.38 -0.02
C ARG A 13 -42.56 3.76 -0.17
N GLY A 14 -43.30 4.83 0.06
CA GLY A 14 -42.76 6.20 0.04
C GLY A 14 -41.70 6.42 1.12
N ILE A 15 -41.95 5.94 2.35
CA ILE A 15 -40.98 6.01 3.45
C ILE A 15 -39.72 5.19 3.12
N GLY A 16 -39.90 3.96 2.61
CA GLY A 16 -38.77 3.12 2.18
C GLY A 16 -37.92 3.80 1.10
N ALA A 17 -38.55 4.46 0.12
CA ALA A 17 -37.84 5.22 -0.90
C ALA A 17 -37.10 6.43 -0.32
N SER A 18 -37.68 7.14 0.65
CA SER A 18 -37.02 8.30 1.29
C SER A 18 -35.79 7.93 2.13
N ILE A 19 -35.71 6.69 2.63
CA ILE A 19 -34.54 6.17 3.34
C ILE A 19 -33.52 5.59 2.36
N ALA A 20 -33.98 4.90 1.31
CA ALA A 20 -33.12 4.26 0.31
C ALA A 20 -32.48 5.25 -0.67
N LEU A 21 -33.16 6.34 -1.06
CA LEU A 21 -32.61 7.34 -2.00
C LEU A 21 -31.31 7.99 -1.51
N PRO A 22 -31.24 8.50 -0.26
CA PRO A 22 -29.99 9.08 0.27
C PRO A 22 -28.85 8.06 0.38
N LEU A 23 -29.16 6.77 0.58
CA LEU A 23 -28.18 5.68 0.56
C LEU A 23 -27.67 5.38 -0.86
N LEU A 24 -28.51 5.62 -1.88
CA LEU A 24 -28.14 5.57 -3.30
C LEU A 24 -27.26 6.76 -3.72
N ASP A 25 -27.41 7.93 -3.08
CA ASP A 25 -26.52 9.09 -3.27
C ASP A 25 -25.11 8.90 -2.68
N VAL A 26 -24.84 7.78 -1.99
CA VAL A 26 -23.49 7.36 -1.56
C VAL A 26 -22.77 6.54 -2.64
N VAL A 27 -23.50 6.05 -3.66
CA VAL A 27 -22.94 5.29 -4.80
C VAL A 27 -22.15 6.15 -5.80
N PRO A 28 -22.46 7.44 -6.07
CA PRO A 28 -21.65 8.30 -6.95
C PRO A 28 -20.22 8.49 -6.43
N THR A 29 -19.98 8.31 -5.12
CA THR A 29 -18.62 8.32 -4.55
C THR A 29 -17.78 7.12 -5.04
N PHE A 30 -18.43 6.03 -5.45
CA PHE A 30 -17.78 4.85 -6.04
C PHE A 30 -17.76 4.87 -7.58
N ALA A 31 -18.63 5.66 -8.21
CA ALA A 31 -18.73 5.80 -9.66
C ALA A 31 -18.27 7.19 -10.12
N GLN A 32 -16.95 7.40 -10.08
CA GLN A 32 -16.17 8.34 -10.91
C GLN A 32 -16.89 9.63 -11.35
N ALA A 33 -16.54 10.74 -10.69
CA ALA A 33 -16.72 12.08 -11.23
C ALA A 33 -16.17 12.15 -12.68
N PRO A 34 -16.88 12.76 -13.63
CA PRO A 34 -16.34 12.99 -14.97
C PRO A 34 -15.13 13.92 -14.82
N LEU A 35 -13.96 13.40 -15.15
CA LEU A 35 -12.71 14.14 -15.21
C LEU A 35 -12.87 15.30 -16.21
N THR A 36 -13.23 16.48 -15.74
CA THR A 36 -13.03 17.70 -16.51
C THR A 36 -11.53 17.87 -16.68
N ALA A 37 -11.06 17.83 -17.94
CA ALA A 37 -9.67 17.89 -18.37
C ALA A 37 -8.88 19.15 -17.94
N SER A 38 -9.46 20.01 -17.10
CA SER A 38 -8.89 21.28 -16.61
C SER A 38 -8.24 21.18 -15.23
N SER A 39 -8.21 20.00 -14.60
CA SER A 39 -7.35 19.74 -13.45
C SER A 39 -6.43 18.56 -13.76
N ILE A 40 -5.33 18.85 -14.45
CA ILE A 40 -4.15 18.00 -14.29
C ILE A 40 -3.64 18.31 -12.89
N SER A 41 -4.33 17.74 -11.90
CA SER A 41 -3.74 17.48 -10.59
C SER A 41 -2.41 16.80 -10.89
N THR A 42 -1.31 17.38 -10.41
CA THR A 42 -0.09 16.62 -10.19
C THR A 42 -0.51 15.25 -9.65
N GLY A 43 -0.19 14.18 -10.38
CA GLY A 43 -0.73 12.85 -10.08
C GLY A 43 -0.48 12.50 -8.61
N ILE A 44 -1.41 11.76 -8.00
CA ILE A 44 -1.25 11.33 -6.60
C ILE A 44 0.02 10.48 -6.51
N ASN A 45 1.00 10.96 -5.74
CA ASN A 45 2.23 10.23 -5.49
C ASN A 45 1.89 8.96 -4.68
N ARG A 46 2.42 7.82 -5.13
CA ARG A 46 2.25 6.53 -4.45
C ARG A 46 3.60 6.01 -4.02
N LEU A 47 3.63 5.41 -2.84
CA LEU A 47 4.80 4.71 -2.30
C LEU A 47 4.50 3.21 -2.24
N ALA A 48 5.47 2.41 -2.63
CA ALA A 48 5.39 0.96 -2.53
C ALA A 48 6.65 0.40 -1.87
N TYR A 49 6.45 -0.53 -0.95
CA TYR A 49 7.51 -1.35 -0.37
C TYR A 49 7.34 -2.78 -0.87
N LEU A 50 8.40 -3.35 -1.44
CA LEU A 50 8.41 -4.73 -1.92
C LEU A 50 9.37 -5.55 -1.08
N TYR A 51 8.91 -6.69 -0.59
CA TYR A 51 9.67 -7.57 0.29
C TYR A 51 9.79 -8.97 -0.30
N PHE A 52 11.00 -9.52 -0.28
CA PHE A 52 11.31 -10.88 -0.70
C PHE A 52 11.75 -11.68 0.54
N PRO A 53 10.86 -12.48 1.15
CA PRO A 53 11.19 -13.25 2.34
C PRO A 53 12.33 -14.22 2.04
N ASN A 54 13.17 -14.48 3.03
CA ASN A 54 14.36 -15.35 2.93
C ASN A 54 15.42 -14.89 1.93
N GLY A 55 15.28 -13.68 1.40
CA GLY A 55 16.25 -13.07 0.51
C GLY A 55 16.16 -13.55 -0.93
N ILE A 56 17.19 -13.21 -1.68
CA ILE A 56 17.30 -13.41 -3.12
C ILE A 56 18.65 -14.08 -3.42
N PRO A 57 18.76 -14.87 -4.51
CA PRO A 57 20.05 -15.33 -4.98
C PRO A 57 21.03 -14.17 -5.19
N ARG A 58 22.27 -14.34 -4.72
CA ARG A 58 23.33 -13.35 -4.83
C ARG A 58 23.54 -12.97 -6.31
N GLY A 59 23.65 -11.67 -6.60
CA GLY A 59 23.90 -11.15 -7.95
C GLY A 59 22.66 -10.78 -8.75
N ILE A 60 21.44 -11.20 -8.35
CA ILE A 60 20.22 -10.87 -9.12
C ILE A 60 19.91 -9.36 -9.09
N TRP A 61 20.11 -8.73 -7.94
CA TRP A 61 19.86 -7.29 -7.75
C TRP A 61 21.16 -6.47 -7.64
N TYR A 62 22.27 -6.98 -8.18
CA TYR A 62 23.52 -6.22 -8.28
C TYR A 62 23.71 -5.70 -9.69
N PRO A 63 24.05 -4.40 -9.86
CA PRO A 63 24.34 -3.84 -11.17
C PRO A 63 25.54 -4.56 -11.80
N GLU A 64 25.58 -4.56 -13.13
CA GLU A 64 26.72 -5.12 -13.86
C GLU A 64 27.95 -4.21 -13.73
N GLU A 65 27.72 -2.89 -13.70
CA GLU A 65 28.79 -1.91 -13.65
C GLU A 65 28.38 -0.66 -12.84
N THR A 66 29.29 -0.21 -11.97
CA THR A 66 29.18 1.03 -11.19
C THR A 66 30.49 1.80 -11.25
N ASP A 67 30.42 3.13 -11.22
CA ASP A 67 31.62 3.94 -11.05
C ASP A 67 32.14 3.92 -9.59
N GLN A 68 33.29 4.54 -9.37
CA GLN A 68 33.93 4.61 -8.04
C GLN A 68 33.09 5.35 -7.00
N ASN A 69 32.14 6.18 -7.43
CA ASN A 69 31.23 6.92 -6.56
C ASN A 69 29.90 6.17 -6.34
N GLY A 70 29.79 4.93 -6.84
CA GLY A 70 28.60 4.10 -6.70
C GLY A 70 27.46 4.46 -7.66
N ARG A 71 27.69 5.32 -8.65
CA ARG A 71 26.69 5.62 -9.67
C ARG A 71 26.54 4.42 -10.59
N LEU A 72 25.29 4.07 -10.89
CA LEU A 72 24.95 2.97 -11.78
C LEU A 72 25.39 3.31 -13.20
N ILE A 73 26.26 2.50 -13.80
CA ILE A 73 26.67 2.62 -15.21
C ILE A 73 25.80 1.69 -16.06
N LYS A 74 25.63 0.44 -15.63
CA LYS A 74 24.88 -0.58 -16.36
C LYS A 74 24.19 -1.55 -15.39
N LEU A 75 22.89 -1.77 -15.56
CA LEU A 75 22.17 -2.80 -14.81
C LEU A 75 22.36 -4.17 -15.47
N ASN A 76 22.24 -5.23 -14.68
CA ASN A 76 22.39 -6.59 -15.17
C ASN A 76 21.18 -7.02 -16.03
N LYS A 77 21.26 -8.22 -16.63
CA LYS A 77 20.19 -8.77 -17.50
C LYS A 77 18.80 -8.83 -16.84
N TRP A 78 18.73 -9.10 -15.54
CA TRP A 78 17.48 -9.23 -14.78
C TRP A 78 16.83 -7.88 -14.50
N MET A 79 17.64 -6.83 -14.47
CA MET A 79 17.24 -5.45 -14.23
C MET A 79 17.17 -4.62 -15.53
N SER A 80 17.37 -5.24 -16.69
CA SER A 80 17.35 -4.56 -18.00
C SER A 80 16.09 -3.72 -18.26
N PRO A 81 14.87 -4.08 -17.80
CA PRO A 81 13.70 -3.20 -17.96
C PRO A 81 13.79 -1.88 -17.19
N LEU A 82 14.65 -1.80 -16.17
CA LEU A 82 14.87 -0.62 -15.33
C LEU A 82 15.96 0.30 -15.87
N GLU A 83 16.69 -0.10 -16.92
CA GLU A 83 17.80 0.66 -17.49
C GLU A 83 17.41 2.11 -17.86
N PRO A 84 16.21 2.40 -18.43
CA PRO A 84 15.78 3.78 -18.71
C PRO A 84 15.61 4.64 -17.45
N HIS A 85 15.50 4.03 -16.27
CA HIS A 85 15.28 4.69 -14.99
C HIS A 85 16.50 4.63 -14.06
N LYS A 86 17.67 4.15 -14.53
CA LYS A 86 18.85 3.94 -13.67
C LYS A 86 19.27 5.19 -12.89
N SER A 87 19.07 6.38 -13.44
CA SER A 87 19.38 7.66 -12.79
C SER A 87 18.51 7.93 -11.56
N ASN A 88 17.38 7.24 -11.42
CA ASN A 88 16.42 7.37 -10.34
C ASN A 88 16.50 6.19 -9.35
N ILE A 89 17.50 5.32 -9.48
CA ILE A 89 17.65 4.11 -8.66
C ILE A 89 18.88 4.26 -7.79
N ILE A 90 18.72 3.94 -6.51
CA ILE A 90 19.81 3.83 -5.55
C ILE A 90 19.83 2.39 -5.05
N ILE A 91 20.99 1.75 -5.14
CA ILE A 91 21.23 0.40 -4.61
C ILE A 91 22.27 0.52 -3.52
N PRO A 92 21.85 0.64 -2.25
CA PRO A 92 22.80 0.77 -1.17
C PRO A 92 23.56 -0.54 -0.93
N SER A 93 24.82 -0.41 -0.54
CA SER A 93 25.67 -1.53 -0.14
C SER A 93 26.17 -1.33 1.29
N ASN A 94 26.59 -2.42 1.95
CA ASN A 94 27.10 -2.39 3.33
C ASN A 94 26.11 -1.83 4.36
N ILE A 95 24.80 -2.02 4.15
CA ILE A 95 23.77 -1.75 5.17
C ILE A 95 23.55 -2.99 6.03
N TRP A 96 23.35 -2.78 7.32
CA TRP A 96 22.97 -3.77 8.31
C TRP A 96 21.88 -3.21 9.21
N THR A 97 20.92 -4.04 9.66
CA THR A 97 19.97 -3.68 10.71
C THR A 97 20.38 -4.32 12.05
N PRO A 98 20.59 -3.54 13.12
CA PRO A 98 21.05 -4.05 14.41
C PRO A 98 20.02 -4.98 15.08
N GLU A 99 18.73 -4.68 14.89
CA GLU A 99 17.61 -5.43 15.46
C GLU A 99 16.76 -6.06 14.36
N GLY A 100 16.01 -7.11 14.72
CA GLY A 100 15.03 -7.71 13.83
C GLY A 100 15.62 -8.44 12.62
N ASN A 101 16.92 -8.74 12.61
CA ASN A 101 17.60 -9.41 11.51
C ASN A 101 17.45 -10.94 11.56
N GLY A 102 17.73 -11.60 10.43
CA GLY A 102 17.82 -13.05 10.33
C GLY A 102 16.56 -13.72 9.77
N HIS A 103 16.64 -15.03 9.61
CA HIS A 103 15.61 -15.83 8.93
C HIS A 103 14.25 -15.74 9.60
N VAL A 104 14.20 -15.76 10.93
CA VAL A 104 12.95 -15.74 11.70
C VAL A 104 12.43 -14.32 11.92
N ASN A 105 13.32 -13.38 12.25
CA ASN A 105 12.90 -12.04 12.68
C ASN A 105 12.76 -11.06 11.51
N GLY A 106 13.42 -11.28 10.37
CA GLY A 106 13.46 -10.32 9.26
C GLY A 106 12.10 -10.04 8.61
N THR A 107 11.26 -11.06 8.48
CA THR A 107 9.90 -10.90 7.93
C THR A 107 8.97 -10.17 8.90
N PRO A 108 8.83 -10.57 10.18
CA PRO A 108 7.93 -9.89 11.09
C PRO A 108 8.33 -8.45 11.42
N THR A 109 9.63 -8.09 11.34
CA THR A 109 10.14 -6.74 11.66
C THR A 109 10.29 -5.81 10.46
N TRP A 110 9.92 -6.28 9.26
CA TRP A 110 9.98 -5.48 8.04
C TRP A 110 9.32 -4.10 8.25
N LEU A 111 10.04 -3.03 7.88
CA LEU A 111 9.65 -1.61 8.03
C LEU A 111 9.53 -1.06 9.46
N THR A 112 9.73 -1.85 10.52
CA THR A 112 9.65 -1.37 11.91
C THR A 112 11.01 -0.95 12.47
N GLY A 113 12.09 -1.65 12.10
CA GLY A 113 13.44 -1.40 12.60
C GLY A 113 13.72 -1.84 14.04
N TYR A 114 12.80 -2.58 14.67
CA TYR A 114 12.93 -3.14 16.01
C TYR A 114 13.08 -4.68 15.96
N ASP A 115 13.28 -5.32 17.11
CA ASP A 115 13.29 -6.78 17.24
C ASP A 115 11.89 -7.41 17.33
N TYR A 116 11.80 -8.73 17.13
CA TYR A 116 10.55 -9.48 17.16
C TYR A 116 10.34 -10.22 18.49
N ASP A 117 9.28 -9.87 19.21
CA ASP A 117 8.75 -10.67 20.32
C ASP A 117 7.78 -11.72 19.77
N SER A 118 8.23 -12.97 19.71
CA SER A 118 7.45 -14.11 19.23
C SER A 118 6.31 -14.51 20.18
N ARG A 119 6.40 -14.21 21.48
CA ARG A 119 5.32 -14.51 22.44
C ARG A 119 4.18 -13.51 22.29
N ALA A 120 4.52 -12.25 22.09
CA ALA A 120 3.53 -11.19 21.89
C ALA A 120 3.08 -11.07 20.42
N VAL A 121 3.79 -11.73 19.49
CA VAL A 121 3.60 -11.57 18.03
C VAL A 121 3.68 -10.09 17.65
N ASN A 122 4.75 -9.44 18.12
CA ASN A 122 4.93 -8.00 18.07
C ASN A 122 6.32 -7.65 17.54
N ALA A 123 6.38 -6.73 16.60
CA ALA A 123 7.60 -6.28 15.93
C ALA A 123 8.05 -4.89 16.38
N GLY A 124 7.41 -4.33 17.41
CA GLY A 124 7.73 -3.00 17.95
C GLY A 124 7.37 -1.85 17.01
N GLY A 125 7.19 -0.67 17.61
CA GLY A 125 7.11 0.59 16.89
C GLY A 125 5.96 0.75 15.90
N VAL A 126 6.05 1.83 15.12
CA VAL A 126 5.19 2.15 13.98
C VAL A 126 6.04 1.91 12.73
N SER A 127 5.50 1.17 11.76
CA SER A 127 6.25 0.86 10.53
C SER A 127 6.31 2.07 9.59
N ALA A 128 7.33 2.10 8.72
CA ALA A 128 7.57 3.23 7.81
C ALA A 128 6.36 3.53 6.88
N ASP A 129 5.69 2.49 6.39
CA ASP A 129 4.46 2.58 5.61
C ASP A 129 3.29 3.16 6.42
N GLN A 130 3.15 2.81 7.71
CA GLN A 130 2.14 3.42 8.59
C GLN A 130 2.38 4.91 8.82
N ILE A 131 3.65 5.35 8.90
CA ILE A 131 3.99 6.77 9.01
C ILE A 131 3.52 7.51 7.74
N VAL A 132 3.79 6.93 6.57
CA VAL A 132 3.41 7.52 5.27
C VAL A 132 1.89 7.53 5.10
N ALA A 133 1.21 6.43 5.44
CA ALA A 133 -0.25 6.32 5.38
C ALA A 133 -0.93 7.41 6.22
N ARG A 134 -0.40 7.72 7.41
CA ARG A 134 -0.93 8.82 8.25
C ARG A 134 -0.83 10.18 7.58
N HIS A 135 0.16 10.39 6.72
CA HIS A 135 0.37 11.66 6.02
C HIS A 135 -0.47 11.75 4.74
N LEU A 136 -0.60 10.65 3.98
CA LEU A 136 -1.24 10.63 2.66
C LEU A 136 -2.69 10.14 2.66
N ARG A 137 -3.25 9.72 3.82
CA ARG A 137 -4.60 9.12 3.90
C ARG A 137 -5.74 9.94 3.30
N GLU A 138 -5.59 11.26 3.24
CA GLU A 138 -6.62 12.17 2.69
C GLU A 138 -6.50 12.32 1.16
N GLU A 139 -5.38 11.86 0.56
CA GLU A 139 -5.09 11.98 -0.88
C GLU A 139 -5.47 10.72 -1.67
N THR A 140 -5.66 9.58 -0.99
CA THR A 140 -5.91 8.27 -1.60
C THR A 140 -7.17 7.61 -1.02
N LEU A 141 -7.92 6.86 -1.84
CA LEU A 141 -9.12 6.13 -1.40
C LEU A 141 -8.84 5.17 -0.22
N LEU A 142 -7.70 4.48 -0.29
CA LEU A 142 -7.21 3.61 0.79
C LEU A 142 -5.92 4.23 1.34
N PRO A 143 -5.82 4.48 2.66
CA PRO A 143 -4.61 5.02 3.29
C PRO A 143 -3.37 4.12 3.11
N SER A 144 -3.60 2.81 3.05
CA SER A 144 -2.60 1.78 2.78
C SER A 144 -3.28 0.59 2.10
N LEU A 145 -2.49 -0.20 1.36
CA LEU A 145 -2.95 -1.43 0.72
C LEU A 145 -1.85 -2.49 0.85
N GLU A 146 -2.14 -3.52 1.62
CA GLU A 146 -1.22 -4.59 1.93
C GLU A 146 -1.57 -5.82 1.10
N LEU A 147 -0.60 -6.29 0.31
CA LEU A 147 -0.76 -7.45 -0.54
C LEU A 147 0.32 -8.48 -0.19
N SER A 148 -0.10 -9.72 -0.04
CA SER A 148 0.79 -10.85 0.14
C SER A 148 0.31 -12.03 -0.69
N LEU A 149 1.24 -12.86 -1.16
CA LEU A 149 0.89 -14.18 -1.67
C LEU A 149 0.41 -15.03 -0.48
N LYS A 150 -0.37 -16.10 -0.73
CA LYS A 150 -0.83 -17.02 0.31
C LYS A 150 0.33 -17.31 1.28
N GLY A 151 0.24 -16.77 2.49
CA GLY A 151 1.40 -16.62 3.35
C GLY A 151 1.85 -17.95 3.93
N GLU A 152 3.09 -18.34 3.65
CA GLU A 152 3.86 -19.25 4.51
C GLU A 152 4.86 -18.39 5.28
N GLY A 153 4.55 -18.06 6.55
CA GLY A 153 5.40 -17.21 7.40
C GLY A 153 4.68 -16.70 8.65
N TYR A 154 5.44 -16.22 9.63
CA TYR A 154 4.92 -15.55 10.83
C TYR A 154 4.89 -14.03 10.59
N PHE A 155 3.71 -13.42 10.69
CA PHE A 155 3.52 -11.98 10.55
C PHE A 155 3.13 -11.37 11.90
N SER A 156 3.74 -10.24 12.25
CA SER A 156 3.43 -9.47 13.44
C SER A 156 2.04 -8.83 13.36
N ASN A 157 1.42 -8.55 14.52
CA ASN A 157 0.21 -7.73 14.60
C ASN A 157 0.47 -6.22 14.41
N SER A 158 1.75 -5.82 14.40
CA SER A 158 2.15 -4.41 14.25
C SER A 158 2.08 -3.93 12.79
N LEU A 159 2.01 -4.85 11.82
CA LEU A 159 1.82 -4.52 10.42
C LEU A 159 0.32 -4.33 10.15
N PRO A 160 -0.08 -3.25 9.44
CA PRO A 160 -1.45 -3.12 8.98
C PRO A 160 -1.79 -4.30 8.06
N ARG A 161 -3.05 -4.76 8.09
CA ARG A 161 -3.57 -5.85 7.26
C ARG A 161 -4.76 -5.35 6.46
#